data_AF-A0A347AM19-F1
#
_entry.id   AF-A0A347AM19-F1
#
_cell.length_a   1.000
_cell.length_b   1.000
_cell.length_c   1.000
_cell.angle_alpha   90.00
_cell.angle_beta   90.00
_cell.angle_gamma   90.00
#
_symmetry.space_group_name_H-M   'P 1'
#
loop_
_entity.id
_entity.type
_entity.pdbx_description
1 polymer ?
#
loop_
_entity_poly.entity_id
_entity_poly.type
_entity_poly.pdbx_seq_one_letter_code
_entity_poly.pdbx_strand_id
1 'polypeptide(L)'
;MVEVKWTPVIIGLVIAIVLGLIIDMILPGWSIIAYLIATIYVGYTVGGGYTNGAIHGALVGVVAGIIAGIILMIIGGAVAGLTGVGVGILALIIAIIIEAIIGAIGGAIGAAIKGE
;
A
#
# COMPACT_ATOMS: atom_id res chain seq x y z
N MET A 1 -16.76 7.60 14.11
CA MET A 1 -16.20 6.30 13.68
C MET A 1 -16.19 6.29 12.16
N VAL A 2 -15.07 5.97 11.53
CA VAL A 2 -14.96 5.92 10.07
C VAL A 2 -15.52 4.59 9.58
N GLU A 3 -16.52 4.65 8.70
CA GLU A 3 -17.07 3.48 8.02
C GLU A 3 -16.14 3.08 6.86
N VAL A 4 -15.73 1.82 6.84
CA VAL A 4 -14.78 1.31 5.84
C VAL A 4 -15.50 0.99 4.53
N LYS A 5 -15.22 1.77 3.50
CA LYS A 5 -15.62 1.54 2.11
C LYS A 5 -14.64 0.58 1.45
N TRP A 6 -14.97 -0.70 1.46
CA TRP A 6 -14.10 -1.76 0.92
C TRP A 6 -13.89 -1.70 -0.59
N THR A 7 -14.87 -1.23 -1.36
CA THR A 7 -14.73 -1.16 -2.83
C THR A 7 -13.57 -0.26 -3.27
N PRO A 8 -13.45 1.01 -2.81
CA PRO A 8 -12.27 1.84 -3.04
C PRO A 8 -10.95 1.19 -2.59
N VAL A 9 -10.95 0.51 -1.44
CA VAL A 9 -9.75 -0.14 -0.89
C VAL A 9 -9.28 -1.27 -1.81
N ILE A 10 -10.19 -2.12 -2.27
CA ILE A 10 -9.89 -3.22 -3.18
C ILE A 10 -9.38 -2.69 -4.53
N ILE A 11 -10.02 -1.65 -5.08
CA ILE A 11 -9.56 -1.04 -6.33
C ILE A 11 -8.18 -0.41 -6.14
N GLY A 12 -7.95 0.31 -5.03
CA GLY A 12 -6.65 0.86 -4.68
C GLY A 12 -5.57 -0.23 -4.60
N LEU A 13 -5.88 -1.37 -3.97
CA LEU A 13 -4.96 -2.50 -3.91
C LEU A 13 -4.59 -3.03 -5.30
N VAL A 14 -5.58 -3.19 -6.18
CA VAL A 14 -5.36 -3.63 -7.56
C VAL A 14 -4.50 -2.62 -8.32
N ILE A 15 -4.77 -1.33 -8.19
CA ILE A 15 -3.95 -0.26 -8.79
C ILE A 15 -2.52 -0.35 -8.26
N ALA A 16 -2.32 -0.43 -6.95
CA ALA A 16 -1.00 -0.48 -6.33
C ALA A 16 -0.16 -1.66 -6.83
N ILE A 17 -0.77 -2.85 -6.91
CA ILE A 17 -0.08 -4.06 -7.38
C ILE A 17 0.22 -3.95 -8.88
N VAL A 18 -0.76 -3.62 -9.71
CA VAL A 18 -0.59 -3.59 -11.17
C VAL A 18 0.38 -2.49 -11.59
N LEU A 19 0.21 -1.26 -11.12
CA LEU A 19 1.14 -0.17 -11.41
C LEU A 19 2.51 -0.42 -10.77
N GLY A 20 2.56 -1.02 -9.57
CA GLY A 20 3.81 -1.34 -8.89
C GLY A 20 4.67 -2.27 -9.72
N LEU A 21 4.07 -3.36 -10.24
CA LEU A 21 4.75 -4.28 -11.15
C LEU A 21 5.21 -3.60 -12.44
N ILE A 22 4.36 -2.78 -13.07
CA ILE A 22 4.71 -2.07 -14.31
C ILE A 22 5.86 -1.09 -14.08
N ILE A 23 5.83 -0.32 -12.98
CA ILE A 23 6.87 0.65 -12.65
C ILE A 23 8.18 -0.07 -12.34
N ASP A 24 8.17 -1.12 -11.52
CA ASP A 24 9.39 -1.85 -11.16
C ASP A 24 10.02 -2.59 -12.35
N MET A 25 9.27 -2.92 -13.40
CA MET A 25 9.83 -3.46 -14.66
C MET A 25 10.71 -2.45 -15.40
N ILE A 26 10.49 -1.15 -15.23
CA ILE A 26 11.20 -0.08 -15.92
C ILE A 26 12.19 0.61 -14.98
N LEU A 27 11.79 0.82 -13.72
CA LEU A 27 12.51 1.51 -12.66
C LEU A 27 12.47 0.66 -11.37
N PRO A 28 13.32 -0.37 -11.25
CA PRO A 28 13.31 -1.24 -10.07
C PRO A 28 13.48 -0.48 -8.76
N GLY A 29 12.58 -0.72 -7.81
CA GLY A 29 12.59 -0.09 -6.49
C GLY A 29 11.79 1.22 -6.39
N TRP A 30 11.08 1.59 -7.45
CA TRP A 30 10.27 2.81 -7.51
C TRP A 30 8.76 2.56 -7.40
N SER A 31 8.34 1.32 -7.06
CA SER A 31 6.93 0.97 -6.82
C SER A 31 6.23 1.83 -5.78
N ILE A 32 6.96 2.54 -4.90
CA ILE A 32 6.40 3.56 -3.99
C ILE A 32 5.50 4.59 -4.70
N ILE A 33 5.81 4.94 -5.96
CA ILE A 33 5.00 5.85 -6.77
C ILE A 33 3.62 5.23 -7.07
N ALA A 34 3.57 3.93 -7.34
CA ALA A 34 2.32 3.21 -7.56
C ALA A 34 1.43 3.25 -6.32
N TYR A 35 2.00 2.98 -5.14
CA TYR A 35 1.29 3.04 -3.86
C TYR A 35 0.73 4.43 -3.58
N LEU A 36 1.51 5.48 -3.85
CA LEU A 36 1.07 6.86 -3.69
C LEU A 36 -0.11 7.17 -4.63
N ILE A 37 -0.01 6.82 -5.91
CA ILE A 37 -1.10 7.04 -6.89
C ILE A 37 -2.37 6.28 -6.49
N ALA A 38 -2.22 5.01 -6.11
CA ALA A 38 -3.33 4.17 -5.68
C ALA A 38 -4.05 4.74 -4.46
N THR A 39 -3.31 5.20 -3.46
CA THR A 39 -3.88 5.71 -2.21
C THR A 39 -4.46 7.12 -2.38
N ILE A 40 -3.91 7.95 -3.28
CA ILE A 40 -4.55 9.20 -3.73
C ILE A 40 -5.90 8.91 -4.39
N TYR A 41 -5.96 7.91 -5.29
CA TYR A 41 -7.21 7.49 -5.90
C TYR A 41 -8.23 7.04 -4.83
N VAL A 42 -7.81 6.24 -3.84
CA VAL A 42 -8.70 5.82 -2.75
C VAL A 42 -9.19 7.01 -1.95
N GLY A 43 -8.29 7.91 -1.52
CA GLY A 43 -8.64 9.12 -0.78
C GLY A 43 -9.65 10.00 -1.49
N TYR A 44 -9.44 10.22 -2.79
CA TYR A 44 -10.34 10.97 -3.65
C TYR A 44 -11.72 10.28 -3.78
N THR A 45 -11.75 8.97 -3.98
CA THR A 45 -13.02 8.24 -4.19
C THR A 45 -13.84 8.09 -2.93
N VAL A 46 -13.22 7.85 -1.77
CA VAL A 46 -13.97 7.62 -0.51
C VAL A 46 -14.68 8.87 -0.01
N GLY A 47 -14.13 10.07 -0.27
CA GLY A 47 -14.64 11.34 0.27
C GLY A 47 -14.68 11.37 1.80
N GLY A 48 -15.43 12.29 2.41
CA GLY A 48 -15.62 12.37 3.86
C GLY A 48 -14.46 13.03 4.63
N GLY A 49 -13.62 13.81 3.94
CA GLY A 49 -12.53 14.60 4.52
C GLY A 49 -11.22 13.85 4.74
N TYR A 50 -10.19 14.61 5.16
CA TYR A 50 -8.81 14.13 5.32
C TYR A 50 -8.69 12.85 6.16
N THR A 51 -9.38 12.77 7.30
CA THR A 51 -9.32 11.59 8.18
C THR A 51 -9.87 10.35 7.50
N ASN A 52 -10.95 10.49 6.72
CA ASN A 52 -11.54 9.36 6.02
C ASN A 52 -10.61 8.87 4.89
N GLY A 53 -10.05 9.80 4.10
CA GLY A 53 -9.05 9.49 3.08
C GLY A 53 -7.82 8.80 3.67
N ALA A 54 -7.25 9.36 4.74
CA ALA A 54 -6.07 8.81 5.40
C ALA A 54 -6.28 7.39 5.93
N ILE A 55 -7.42 7.11 6.58
CA ILE A 55 -7.70 5.76 7.12
C ILE A 55 -7.85 4.73 6.00
N HIS A 56 -8.55 5.07 4.91
CA HIS A 56 -8.72 4.14 3.79
C HIS A 56 -7.41 3.94 3.01
N GLY A 57 -6.64 5.01 2.81
CA GLY A 57 -5.32 4.92 2.19
C GLY A 57 -4.35 4.10 3.03
N ALA A 58 -4.31 4.31 4.36
CA ALA A 58 -3.52 3.49 5.27
C ALA A 58 -3.92 2.01 5.20
N LEU A 59 -5.22 1.71 5.08
CA LEU A 59 -5.71 0.35 4.96
C LEU A 59 -5.19 -0.33 3.68
N VAL A 60 -5.16 0.39 2.55
CA VAL A 60 -4.52 -0.11 1.31
C VAL A 60 -3.04 -0.40 1.56
N GLY A 61 -2.31 0.54 2.17
CA GLY A 61 -0.89 0.40 2.48
C GLY A 61 -0.60 -0.82 3.36
N VAL A 62 -1.37 -1.02 4.44
CA VAL A 62 -1.23 -2.18 5.33
C VAL A 62 -1.45 -3.49 4.57
N VAL A 63 -2.56 -3.61 3.84
CA VAL A 63 -2.89 -4.86 3.13
C VAL A 63 -1.85 -5.16 2.05
N ALA A 64 -1.40 -4.14 1.32
CA ALA A 64 -0.39 -4.33 0.29
C ALA A 64 1.00 -4.63 0.88
N GLY A 65 1.37 -4.00 1.98
CA GLY A 65 2.60 -4.31 2.73
C GLY A 65 2.62 -5.75 3.27
N ILE A 66 1.48 -6.26 3.74
CA ILE A 66 1.32 -7.68 4.12
C ILE A 66 1.59 -8.58 2.91
N ILE A 67 0.94 -8.29 1.77
CA ILE A 67 1.10 -9.10 0.55
C ILE A 67 2.55 -9.10 0.08
N ALA A 68 3.18 -7.92 0.00
CA ALA A 68 4.58 -7.78 -0.40
C ALA A 68 5.53 -8.52 0.57
N GLY A 69 5.32 -8.37 1.87
CA GLY A 69 6.09 -9.07 2.90
C GLY A 69 5.97 -10.60 2.80
N ILE A 70 4.77 -11.12 2.54
CA ILE A 70 4.56 -12.56 2.32
C ILE A 70 5.30 -13.06 1.09
N ILE A 71 5.24 -12.32 -0.02
CA ILE A 71 5.97 -12.66 -1.24
C ILE A 71 7.47 -12.71 -0.97
N LEU A 72 8.01 -11.72 -0.26
CA LEU A 72 9.42 -11.68 0.12
C LEU A 72 9.83 -12.83 1.05
N MET A 73 8.97 -13.23 2.00
CA MET A 73 9.21 -14.42 2.84
C MET A 73 9.29 -15.70 2.02
N ILE A 74 8.39 -15.87 1.04
CA ILE A 74 8.37 -17.06 0.17
C ILE A 74 9.64 -17.10 -0.69
N ILE A 75 9.98 -15.99 -1.34
CA ILE A 75 11.19 -15.88 -2.18
C ILE A 75 12.44 -16.07 -1.33
N GLY A 76 12.54 -15.36 -0.20
CA GLY A 76 13.66 -15.45 0.72
C GLY A 76 13.84 -16.87 1.26
N GLY A 77 12.75 -17.53 1.64
CA GLY A 77 12.75 -18.92 2.07
C GLY A 77 13.24 -19.89 1.00
N ALA A 78 12.84 -19.68 -0.26
CA ALA A 78 13.30 -20.49 -1.40
C ALA A 78 14.80 -20.32 -1.69
N VAL A 79 15.36 -19.12 -1.45
CA VAL A 79 16.76 -18.79 -1.76
C VAL A 79 17.71 -19.12 -0.60
N ALA A 80 17.30 -18.86 0.64
CA ALA A 80 18.18 -18.87 1.81
C ALA A 80 17.60 -19.64 3.02
N GLY A 81 16.55 -20.43 2.83
CA GLY A 81 15.93 -21.24 3.88
C GLY A 81 15.39 -20.39 5.04
N LEU A 82 15.55 -20.89 6.27
CA LEU A 82 15.03 -20.21 7.48
C LEU A 82 15.59 -18.80 7.68
N THR A 83 16.85 -18.55 7.28
CA THR A 83 17.45 -17.21 7.35
C THR A 83 16.69 -16.24 6.45
N GLY A 84 16.36 -16.67 5.23
CA GLY A 84 15.59 -15.85 4.28
C GLY A 84 14.17 -15.57 4.76
N VAL A 85 13.52 -16.54 5.42
CA VAL A 85 12.22 -16.33 6.07
C VAL A 85 12.33 -15.29 7.18
N GLY A 86 13.38 -15.38 8.03
CA GLY A 86 13.62 -14.41 9.11
C GLY A 86 13.79 -12.97 8.60
N VAL A 87 14.56 -12.79 7.51
CA VAL A 87 14.70 -11.48 6.84
C VAL A 87 13.35 -11.01 6.27
N GLY A 88 12.58 -11.92 5.67
CA GLY A 88 11.26 -11.61 5.14
C GLY A 88 10.25 -11.16 6.21
N ILE A 89 10.31 -11.72 7.43
CA ILE A 89 9.47 -11.28 8.56
C ILE A 89 9.80 -9.84 8.94
N LEU A 90 11.10 -9.50 9.06
CA LEU A 90 11.53 -8.14 9.35
C LEU A 90 11.09 -7.17 8.24
N ALA A 91 11.26 -7.57 6.98
CA ALA A 91 10.82 -6.79 5.83
C ALA A 91 9.30 -6.58 5.82
N LEU A 92 8.51 -7.58 6.19
CA LEU A 92 7.05 -7.47 6.31
C LEU A 92 6.66 -6.42 7.35
N ILE A 93 7.26 -6.45 8.54
CA ILE A 93 6.94 -5.48 9.61
C ILE A 93 7.26 -4.06 9.13
N ILE A 94 8.43 -3.87 8.54
CA ILE A 94 8.87 -2.58 8.00
C ILE A 94 7.93 -2.12 6.88
N ALA A 95 7.59 -3.01 5.94
CA ALA A 95 6.71 -2.70 4.81
C ALA A 95 5.32 -2.26 5.29
N ILE A 96 4.72 -2.96 6.26
CA ILE A 96 3.42 -2.57 6.81
C ILE A 96 3.46 -1.15 7.37
N ILE A 97 4.49 -0.81 8.14
CA ILE A 97 4.60 0.51 8.77
C ILE A 97 4.79 1.59 7.71
N ILE A 98 5.76 1.40 6.82
CA ILE A 98 6.11 2.38 5.79
C ILE A 98 4.92 2.59 4.83
N GLU A 99 4.34 1.51 4.32
CA GLU A 99 3.23 1.59 3.37
C GLU A 99 1.95 2.12 4.03
N ALA A 100 1.71 1.83 5.31
CA ALA A 100 0.59 2.44 6.03
C ALA A 100 0.73 3.96 6.14
N ILE A 101 1.93 4.46 6.43
CA ILE A 101 2.21 5.91 6.50
C ILE A 101 2.06 6.53 5.11
N ILE A 102 2.69 5.96 4.08
CA ILE A 102 2.59 6.45 2.71
C ILE A 102 1.15 6.42 2.24
N GLY A 103 0.43 5.34 2.52
CA GLY A 103 -0.97 5.20 2.19
C GLY A 103 -1.85 6.21 2.90
N ALA A 104 -1.58 6.51 4.18
CA ALA A 104 -2.28 7.56 4.91
C ALA A 104 -2.05 8.95 4.27
N ILE A 105 -0.80 9.25 3.90
CA ILE A 105 -0.42 10.50 3.24
C ILE A 105 -1.12 10.61 1.88
N GLY A 106 -1.02 9.60 1.04
CA GLY A 106 -1.66 9.58 -0.27
C GLY A 106 -3.18 9.69 -0.16
N GLY A 107 -3.78 8.95 0.77
CA GLY A 107 -5.21 9.05 1.07
C GLY A 107 -5.66 10.45 1.51
N ALA A 108 -4.88 11.10 2.38
CA ALA A 108 -5.15 12.47 2.80
C ALA A 108 -5.03 13.47 1.63
N ILE A 109 -4.00 13.31 0.77
CA ILE A 109 -3.82 14.13 -0.44
C ILE A 109 -5.02 13.94 -1.39
N GLY A 110 -5.48 12.71 -1.59
CA GLY A 110 -6.65 12.41 -2.41
C GLY A 110 -7.92 13.11 -1.91
N ALA A 111 -8.14 13.09 -0.60
CA ALA A 111 -9.25 13.82 0.02
C ALA A 111 -9.11 15.34 -0.18
N ALA A 112 -7.90 15.87 0.01
CA ALA A 112 -7.58 17.29 -0.22
C ALA A 112 -7.93 17.73 -1.65
N ILE A 113 -7.54 16.91 -2.65
CA ILE A 113 -7.80 17.18 -4.08
C ILE A 113 -9.31 17.20 -4.36
N LYS A 114 -10.09 16.38 -3.66
CA LYS A 114 -11.56 16.39 -3.78
C LYS A 114 -12.19 17.66 -3.21
N GLY A 115 -11.50 18.36 -2.32
CA GLY A 115 -12.00 19.57 -1.67
C GLY A 115 -12.85 19.27 -0.43
N GLU A 116 -12.61 18.13 0.22
CA GLU A 116 -13.27 17.70 1.47
C GLU A 116 -12.28 17.58 2.62
#